data_AF-A0A2B8BCF7-F1
#
_entry.id   AF-A0A2B8BCF7-F1
#
_cell.length_a   1.000
_cell.length_b   1.000
_cell.length_c   1.000
_cell.angle_alpha   90.00
_cell.angle_beta   90.00
_cell.angle_gamma   90.00
#
_symmetry.space_group_name_H-M   'P 1'
#
loop_
_entity.id
_entity.type
_entity.pdbx_description
1 polymer ?
#
loop_
_entity_poly.entity_id
_entity_poly.type
_entity_poly.pdbx_seq_one_letter_code
_entity_poly.pdbx_strand_id
1 'polypeptide(L)'
;MITRPIRALFCHSGLCRVTLAAALTAWFGTVGFGIGAAQANEGAKPNGCPWAQDVTLEINGKTLTLKQDAFTTTSSEPLEIEQFKVFPLIDQLKLRIIGPKGREWEAALTRLVSGKRCSAFYAGKPVLVSNTVRDPNELILNR
;
A
#
# COMPACT_ATOMS: atom_id res chain seq x y z
N MET A 1 34.85 23.68 58.65
CA MET A 1 34.52 23.65 60.08
C MET A 1 33.16 24.33 60.26
N ILE A 2 32.18 23.63 60.88
CA ILE A 2 30.96 24.09 61.60
C ILE A 2 29.96 24.99 60.79
N THR A 3 28.64 24.80 60.70
CA THR A 3 27.58 24.25 61.56
C THR A 3 26.28 24.06 60.72
N ARG A 4 25.52 22.97 60.95
CA ARG A 4 24.03 22.88 60.76
C ARG A 4 23.35 23.55 61.99
N PRO A 5 22.01 23.61 62.25
CA PRO A 5 20.83 22.91 61.67
C PRO A 5 19.53 23.79 61.59
N ILE A 6 18.34 23.29 61.22
CA ILE A 6 17.23 22.87 62.12
C ILE A 6 16.00 22.58 61.20
N ARG A 7 15.50 21.34 61.09
CA ARG A 7 14.47 20.63 61.92
C ARG A 7 13.09 20.78 61.22
N ALA A 8 12.17 19.81 61.16
CA ALA A 8 11.90 18.67 62.02
C ALA A 8 10.79 17.81 61.34
N LEU A 9 10.77 16.47 61.45
CA LEU A 9 9.82 15.63 62.25
C LEU A 9 9.35 14.46 61.34
N PHE A 10 9.04 13.23 61.74
CA PHE A 10 8.70 12.58 63.00
C PHE A 10 9.01 11.05 62.85
N CYS A 11 9.59 10.42 63.88
CA CYS A 11 9.23 9.14 64.55
C CYS A 11 8.61 7.97 63.74
N HIS A 12 8.81 6.68 64.02
CA HIS A 12 9.54 5.90 65.03
C HIS A 12 9.44 4.40 64.62
N SER A 13 10.49 3.61 64.88
CA SER A 13 10.50 2.21 65.33
C SER A 13 9.69 1.08 64.63
N GLY A 14 10.39 -0.04 64.38
CA GLY A 14 9.95 -1.35 64.90
C GLY A 14 9.63 -2.43 63.85
N LEU A 15 10.56 -3.38 63.70
CA LEU A 15 10.29 -4.70 63.11
C LEU A 15 9.25 -5.45 63.96
N CYS A 16 8.18 -5.94 63.32
CA CYS A 16 7.33 -7.01 63.85
C CYS A 16 7.04 -8.07 62.80
N ARG A 17 7.06 -9.31 63.27
CA ARG A 17 7.16 -10.59 62.56
C ARG A 17 5.76 -11.22 62.35
N VAL A 18 5.64 -12.04 61.29
CA VAL A 18 4.92 -13.34 61.21
C VAL A 18 3.40 -13.37 60.86
N THR A 19 3.15 -13.89 59.64
CA THR A 19 2.11 -14.83 59.12
C THR A 19 0.63 -14.75 59.53
N LEU A 20 -0.29 -14.76 58.55
CA LEU A 20 -1.13 -15.92 58.16
C LEU A 20 -2.29 -15.53 57.21
N ALA A 21 -2.34 -16.26 56.09
CA ALA A 21 -3.52 -16.81 55.40
C ALA A 21 -4.65 -15.94 54.80
N ALA A 22 -5.06 -16.43 53.63
CA ALA A 22 -6.43 -16.48 53.09
C ALA A 22 -6.92 -15.30 52.24
N ALA A 23 -6.67 -15.46 50.93
CA ALA A 23 -7.71 -15.56 49.90
C ALA A 23 -8.84 -14.52 49.93
N LEU A 24 -8.67 -13.45 49.15
CA LEU A 24 -9.76 -12.86 48.36
C LEU A 24 -9.21 -12.48 46.99
N THR A 25 -9.31 -13.44 46.06
CA THR A 25 -9.25 -13.20 44.62
C THR A 25 -10.42 -12.32 44.21
N ALA A 26 -10.15 -11.07 43.83
CA ALA A 26 -10.68 -10.43 42.63
C ALA A 26 -10.48 -8.91 42.69
N TRP A 27 -10.20 -8.35 41.52
CA TRP A 27 -10.52 -6.97 41.15
C TRP A 27 -9.67 -5.86 41.78
N PHE A 28 -8.58 -5.48 41.09
CA PHE A 28 -8.61 -4.38 40.11
C PHE A 28 -7.19 -4.14 39.55
N GLY A 29 -7.10 -4.01 38.23
CA GLY A 29 -6.15 -3.05 37.65
C GLY A 29 -4.70 -3.49 37.45
N THR A 30 -4.45 -4.54 36.69
CA THR A 30 -3.27 -4.56 35.81
C THR A 30 -3.74 -4.75 34.38
N VAL A 31 -4.21 -3.65 33.80
CA VAL A 31 -4.24 -3.47 32.34
C VAL A 31 -2.79 -3.47 31.90
N GLY A 32 -2.22 -4.67 31.73
CA GLY A 32 -1.01 -4.85 30.98
C GLY A 32 -1.33 -4.40 29.57
N PHE A 33 -0.93 -3.19 29.22
CA PHE A 33 -0.79 -2.75 27.84
C PHE A 33 0.26 -3.65 27.20
N GLY A 34 -0.15 -4.86 26.82
CA GLY A 34 0.53 -5.65 25.82
C GLY A 34 0.40 -4.85 24.53
N ILE A 35 1.46 -4.09 24.24
CA ILE A 35 1.66 -3.48 22.94
C ILE A 35 1.91 -4.64 22.00
N GLY A 36 0.84 -5.31 21.55
CA GLY A 36 0.92 -6.19 20.41
C GLY A 36 1.36 -5.30 19.25
N ALA A 37 2.61 -5.43 18.83
CA ALA A 37 3.05 -4.81 17.59
C ALA A 37 2.06 -5.28 16.52
N ALA A 38 1.28 -4.35 15.97
CA ALA A 38 0.45 -4.62 14.82
C ALA A 38 1.41 -5.03 13.70
N GLN A 39 1.55 -6.34 13.49
CA GLN A 39 2.31 -6.87 12.38
C GLN A 39 1.43 -6.66 11.16
N ALA A 40 1.76 -5.64 10.37
CA ALA A 40 1.28 -5.56 9.01
C ALA A 40 1.77 -6.83 8.31
N ASN A 41 0.84 -7.74 8.02
CA ASN A 41 1.10 -8.88 7.15
C ASN A 41 1.17 -8.36 5.72
N GLU A 42 2.20 -7.59 5.42
CA GLU A 42 2.65 -7.42 4.06
C GLU A 42 3.25 -8.76 3.68
N GLY A 43 2.57 -9.52 2.82
CA GLY A 43 3.03 -10.79 2.27
C GLY A 43 4.32 -10.60 1.45
N ALA A 44 5.39 -10.21 2.12
CA ALA A 44 6.68 -9.90 1.56
C ALA A 44 7.29 -11.21 1.07
N LYS A 45 7.23 -11.40 -0.24
CA LYS A 45 8.05 -12.37 -0.95
C LYS A 45 9.51 -11.99 -0.61
N PRO A 46 10.31 -12.86 0.04
CA PRO A 46 11.53 -12.44 0.74
C PRO A 46 12.67 -11.89 -0.14
N ASN A 47 12.49 -11.79 -1.46
CA ASN A 47 13.45 -11.22 -2.41
C ASN A 47 12.80 -10.36 -3.52
N GLY A 48 11.55 -9.90 -3.33
CA GLY A 48 10.79 -9.14 -4.33
C GLY A 48 10.35 -7.77 -3.83
N CYS A 49 10.00 -6.89 -4.77
CA CYS A 49 9.39 -5.61 -4.45
C CYS A 49 8.00 -5.86 -3.81
N PRO A 50 7.76 -5.50 -2.52
CA PRO A 50 6.54 -5.90 -1.80
C PRO A 50 5.26 -5.30 -2.41
N TRP A 51 5.40 -4.20 -3.17
CA TRP A 51 4.29 -3.54 -3.87
C TRP A 51 4.10 -4.04 -5.30
N ALA A 52 4.91 -4.99 -5.78
CA ALA A 52 4.74 -5.56 -7.11
C ALA A 52 3.55 -6.53 -7.10
N GLN A 53 2.38 -6.01 -7.45
CA GLN A 53 1.13 -6.75 -7.58
C GLN A 53 0.62 -6.65 -9.00
N ASP A 54 -0.01 -7.69 -9.53
CA ASP A 54 -0.64 -7.60 -10.85
C ASP A 54 -1.74 -6.53 -10.85
N VAL A 55 -1.79 -5.74 -11.92
CA VAL A 55 -2.75 -4.64 -12.07
C VAL A 55 -4.03 -5.20 -12.66
N THR A 56 -5.12 -5.12 -11.91
CA THR A 56 -6.46 -5.51 -12.37
C THR A 56 -7.27 -4.29 -12.77
N LEU A 57 -7.86 -4.33 -13.96
CA LEU A 57 -8.67 -3.26 -14.53
C LEU A 57 -10.06 -3.79 -14.85
N GLU A 58 -11.09 -3.08 -14.41
CA GLU A 58 -12.46 -3.40 -14.80
C GLU A 58 -12.92 -2.46 -15.92
N ILE A 59 -13.14 -3.01 -17.11
CA ILE A 59 -13.54 -2.26 -18.30
C ILE A 59 -14.78 -2.91 -18.89
N ASN A 60 -15.89 -2.16 -18.90
CA ASN A 60 -17.16 -2.60 -19.48
C ASN A 60 -17.64 -3.97 -18.93
N GLY A 61 -17.44 -4.21 -17.63
CA GLY A 61 -17.80 -5.46 -16.96
C GLY A 61 -16.83 -6.63 -17.19
N LYS A 62 -15.71 -6.41 -17.88
CA LYS A 62 -14.61 -7.38 -18.01
C LYS A 62 -13.43 -6.99 -17.13
N THR A 63 -12.78 -7.98 -16.54
CA THR A 63 -11.56 -7.80 -15.75
C THR A 63 -10.34 -8.12 -16.61
N LEU A 64 -9.45 -7.15 -16.80
CA LEU A 64 -8.16 -7.33 -17.46
C LEU A 64 -7.06 -7.35 -16.39
N THR A 65 -6.17 -8.34 -16.45
CA THR A 65 -5.05 -8.46 -15.51
C THR A 65 -3.73 -8.25 -16.25
N LEU A 66 -2.97 -7.24 -15.85
CA LEU A 66 -1.65 -6.91 -16.39
C LEU A 66 -0.59 -7.26 -15.36
N LYS A 67 0.39 -8.05 -15.77
CA LYS A 67 1.54 -8.37 -14.94
C LYS A 67 2.49 -7.17 -14.81
N GLN A 68 3.25 -7.10 -13.72
CA GLN A 68 4.17 -5.98 -13.46
C GLN A 68 5.31 -5.86 -14.49
N ASP A 69 5.74 -6.98 -15.09
CA ASP A 69 6.75 -7.02 -16.15
C ASP A 69 6.33 -6.22 -17.41
N ALA A 70 5.03 -6.16 -17.70
CA ALA A 70 4.46 -5.36 -18.79
C ALA A 70 4.79 -3.87 -18.71
N PHE A 71 5.08 -3.35 -17.51
CA PHE A 71 5.38 -1.93 -17.28
C PHE A 71 6.88 -1.64 -17.18
N THR A 72 7.72 -2.69 -17.20
CA THR A 72 9.17 -2.55 -17.07
C THR A 72 9.88 -2.36 -18.40
N THR A 73 9.28 -2.87 -19.48
CA THR A 73 9.79 -2.72 -20.83
C THR A 73 9.17 -1.47 -21.44
N THR A 74 10.01 -0.48 -21.80
CA THR A 74 9.60 0.67 -22.63
C THR A 74 9.37 0.18 -24.07
N SER A 75 8.48 -0.78 -24.25
CA SER A 75 8.10 -1.29 -25.57
C SER A 75 6.97 -0.42 -26.11
N SER A 76 7.10 -0.03 -27.38
CA SER A 76 6.03 0.62 -28.13
C SER A 76 4.92 -0.35 -28.55
N GLU A 77 5.13 -1.66 -28.35
CA GLU A 77 4.18 -2.69 -28.75
C GLU A 77 3.00 -2.76 -27.76
N PRO A 78 1.75 -2.81 -28.26
CA PRO A 78 0.60 -3.01 -27.41
C PRO A 78 0.60 -4.40 -26.81
N LEU A 79 0.19 -4.50 -25.55
CA LEU A 79 -0.19 -5.78 -24.96
C LEU A 79 -1.58 -6.15 -25.45
N GLU A 80 -1.68 -7.26 -26.15
CA GLU A 80 -2.95 -7.80 -26.60
C GLU A 80 -3.49 -8.75 -25.51
N ILE A 81 -4.57 -8.33 -24.86
CA ILE A 81 -5.27 -9.11 -23.84
C ILE A 81 -6.71 -9.27 -24.29
N GLU A 82 -7.07 -10.51 -24.65
CA GLU A 82 -8.34 -10.83 -25.30
C GLU A 82 -8.58 -10.01 -26.59
N GLN A 83 -9.53 -9.06 -26.55
CA GLN A 83 -9.92 -8.16 -27.63
C GLN A 83 -9.47 -6.71 -27.37
N PHE A 84 -8.69 -6.48 -26.31
CA PHE A 84 -8.19 -5.18 -25.92
C PHE A 84 -6.71 -5.05 -26.27
N LYS A 85 -6.34 -3.89 -26.79
CA LYS A 85 -4.95 -3.46 -26.97
C LYS A 85 -4.60 -2.46 -25.88
N VAL A 86 -3.68 -2.83 -25.00
CA VAL A 86 -3.24 -2.00 -23.88
C VAL A 86 -1.88 -1.40 -24.19
N PHE A 87 -1.79 -0.07 -24.11
CA PHE A 87 -0.59 0.70 -24.33
C PHE A 87 -0.15 1.29 -22.98
N PRO A 88 0.87 0.70 -22.32
CA PRO A 88 1.47 1.27 -21.13
C PRO A 88 2.40 2.42 -21.52
N LEU A 89 1.88 3.65 -21.44
CA LEU A 89 2.64 4.86 -21.73
C LEU A 89 3.33 5.32 -20.44
N ILE A 90 4.42 4.61 -20.10
CA ILE A 90 5.14 4.75 -18.82
C ILE A 90 5.64 6.18 -18.59
N ASP A 91 6.17 6.84 -19.63
CA ASP A 91 6.68 8.21 -19.53
C ASP A 91 5.59 9.24 -19.22
N GLN A 92 4.36 8.95 -19.64
CA GLN A 92 3.19 9.78 -19.37
C GLN A 92 2.42 9.32 -18.14
N LEU A 93 2.89 8.26 -17.47
CA LEU A 93 2.19 7.59 -16.38
C LEU A 93 0.70 7.38 -16.69
N LYS A 94 0.42 6.81 -17.86
CA LYS A 94 -0.95 6.49 -18.28
C LYS A 94 -1.03 5.16 -19.01
N LEU A 95 -2.17 4.50 -18.88
CA LEU A 95 -2.57 3.39 -19.72
C LEU A 95 -3.57 3.88 -20.73
N ARG A 96 -3.30 3.67 -22.01
CA ARG A 96 -4.31 3.82 -23.07
C ARG A 96 -4.80 2.44 -23.47
N ILE A 97 -6.10 2.23 -23.45
CA ILE A 97 -6.71 0.92 -23.65
C ILE A 97 -7.70 1.06 -24.79
N ILE A 98 -7.44 0.33 -25.87
CA ILE A 98 -8.30 0.30 -27.05
C ILE A 98 -9.07 -1.01 -27.01
N GLY A 99 -10.38 -0.94 -26.85
CA GLY A 99 -11.22 -2.12 -26.82
C GLY A 99 -11.89 -2.44 -28.15
N PRO A 100 -12.77 -3.46 -28.17
CA PRO A 100 -13.48 -3.85 -29.37
C PRO A 100 -14.32 -2.67 -29.89
N LYS A 101 -14.32 -2.50 -31.21
CA LYS A 101 -14.97 -1.37 -31.91
C LYS A 101 -14.27 -0.01 -31.73
N GLY A 102 -12.99 0.01 -31.35
CA GLY A 102 -12.18 1.24 -31.35
C GLY A 102 -12.51 2.24 -30.24
N ARG A 103 -13.26 1.82 -29.21
CA ARG A 103 -13.48 2.64 -28.01
C ARG A 103 -12.18 2.75 -27.23
N GLU A 104 -11.90 3.95 -26.73
CA GLU A 104 -10.66 4.24 -26.00
C GLU A 104 -10.97 4.58 -24.54
N TRP A 105 -10.28 3.89 -23.64
CA TRP A 105 -10.23 4.19 -22.22
C TRP A 105 -8.83 4.63 -21.84
N GLU A 106 -8.73 5.52 -20.86
CA GLU A 106 -7.47 5.85 -20.23
C GLU A 106 -7.55 5.59 -18.72
N ALA A 107 -6.46 5.08 -18.16
CA ALA A 107 -6.29 4.97 -16.71
C ALA A 107 -4.98 5.64 -16.31
N ALA A 108 -4.98 6.39 -15.20
CA ALA A 108 -3.77 6.96 -14.65
C ALA A 108 -2.88 5.84 -14.07
N LEU A 109 -1.58 5.91 -14.32
CA LEU A 109 -0.59 5.06 -13.66
C LEU A 109 0.06 5.82 -12.50
N THR A 110 0.34 5.10 -11.43
CA THR A 110 1.14 5.58 -10.31
C THR A 110 2.34 4.67 -10.17
N ARG A 111 3.54 5.23 -10.27
CA ARG A 111 4.78 4.50 -10.04
C ARG A 111 5.16 4.62 -8.57
N LEU A 112 5.18 3.50 -7.86
CA LEU A 112 5.78 3.41 -6.53
C LEU A 112 7.25 3.02 -6.68
N VAL A 113 8.12 3.74 -6.00
CA VAL A 113 9.56 3.46 -5.99
C VAL A 113 10.03 3.46 -4.54
N SER A 114 10.82 2.45 -4.18
CA SER A 114 11.60 2.49 -2.94
C SER A 114 12.98 1.90 -3.15
N GLY A 115 13.97 2.61 -2.61
CA GLY A 115 15.37 2.29 -2.83
C GLY A 115 15.71 2.24 -4.32
N LYS A 116 16.78 1.50 -4.65
CA LYS A 116 17.30 1.44 -6.02
C LYS A 116 16.73 0.33 -6.89
N ARG A 117 16.08 -0.69 -6.30
CA ARG A 117 15.73 -1.94 -7.00
C ARG A 117 14.26 -2.30 -6.99
N CYS A 118 13.42 -1.54 -6.30
CA CYS A 118 12.01 -1.84 -6.17
C CYS A 118 11.19 -0.71 -6.79
N SER A 119 10.58 -1.00 -7.92
CA SER A 119 9.55 -0.18 -8.53
C SER A 119 8.36 -1.03 -8.92
N ALA A 120 7.17 -0.53 -8.64
CA ALA A 120 5.91 -1.15 -9.02
C ALA A 120 4.97 -0.10 -9.61
N PHE A 121 4.04 -0.53 -10.45
CA PHE A 121 3.03 0.34 -11.05
C PHE A 121 1.65 -0.05 -10.56
N TYR A 122 0.84 0.95 -10.25
CA TYR A 122 -0.58 0.81 -9.98
C TYR A 122 -1.35 1.55 -11.05
N ALA A 123 -2.51 1.04 -11.43
CA ALA A 123 -3.43 1.75 -12.30
C ALA A 123 -4.65 2.20 -11.52
N GLY A 124 -5.09 3.42 -11.79
CA GLY A 124 -6.36 3.94 -11.34
C GLY A 124 -7.52 3.36 -12.14
N LYS A 125 -8.73 3.84 -11.81
CA LYS A 125 -9.95 3.44 -12.51
C LYS A 125 -9.89 3.87 -13.99
N PRO A 126 -10.14 2.97 -14.96
CA PRO A 126 -10.27 3.35 -16.37
C PRO A 126 -11.45 4.29 -16.59
N VAL A 127 -11.21 5.37 -17.33
CA VAL A 127 -12.20 6.36 -17.74
C VAL A 127 -12.35 6.27 -19.26
N LEU A 128 -13.59 6.28 -19.75
CA LEU A 128 -13.85 6.32 -21.19
C LEU A 128 -13.48 7.71 -21.72
N VAL A 129 -12.51 7.77 -22.65
CA VAL A 129 -12.02 9.03 -23.22
C VAL A 129 -12.54 9.25 -24.62
N SER A 130 -12.74 8.17 -25.39
CA SER A 130 -13.37 8.27 -26.71
C SER A 130 -14.36 7.16 -26.95
N ASN A 131 -15.55 7.56 -27.42
CA ASN A 131 -16.60 6.66 -27.87
C ASN A 131 -16.73 6.63 -29.40
N THR A 132 -15.93 7.44 -30.11
CA THR A 132 -15.87 7.38 -31.57
C THR A 132 -15.11 6.12 -31.95
N VAL A 133 -15.73 5.27 -32.77
CA VAL A 133 -15.06 4.19 -33.49
C VAL A 133 -14.01 4.86 -34.37
N ARG A 134 -12.79 5.03 -33.87
CA ARG A 134 -11.74 5.73 -34.60
C ARG A 134 -11.24 4.78 -35.68
N ASP A 135 -11.46 5.14 -36.95
CA ASP A 135 -10.89 4.41 -38.06
C ASP A 135 -9.36 4.50 -37.94
N PRO A 136 -8.63 3.38 -37.85
CA PRO A 136 -7.17 3.40 -37.76
C PRO A 136 -6.48 4.09 -38.95
N ASN A 137 -7.22 4.43 -40.02
CA ASN A 137 -6.72 5.18 -41.18
C ASN A 137 -7.05 6.68 -41.17
N GLU A 138 -7.69 7.23 -40.13
CA GLU A 138 -7.88 8.68 -40.05
C GLU A 138 -6.54 9.37 -39.76
N LEU A 139 -5.92 9.87 -40.85
CA LEU A 139 -4.77 10.75 -40.81
C LEU A 139 -5.10 11.97 -39.94
N ILE A 140 -4.34 12.15 -38.85
CA ILE A 140 -4.35 13.38 -38.07
C ILE A 140 -3.78 14.49 -38.96
N LEU A 141 -4.67 15.24 -39.62
CA LEU A 141 -4.31 16.49 -40.28
C LEU A 141 -3.98 17.51 -39.19
N ASN A 142 -2.69 17.64 -38.87
CA ASN A 142 -2.17 18.79 -38.11
C ASN A 142 -2.53 20.06 -38.88
N ARG A 143 -3.31 20.94 -38.25
CA ARG A 143 -3.55 22.31 -38.71
C ARG A 143 -2.64 23.27 -37.98
#